data_AF-A0A7H9SRR7-F1
#
_entry.id   AF-A0A7H9SRR7-F1
#
_cell.length_a   1.000
_cell.length_b   1.000
_cell.length_c   1.000
_cell.angle_alpha   90.00
_cell.angle_beta   90.00
_cell.angle_gamma   90.00
#
_symmetry.space_group_name_H-M   'P 1'
#
loop_
_entity.id
_entity.type
_entity.pdbx_description
1 polymer ?
#
loop_
_entity_poly.entity_id
_entity_poly.type
_entity_poly.pdbx_seq_one_letter_code
_entity_poly.pdbx_strand_id
1 'polypeptide(L)'
;DQVTIDSALATKKYNVAVKCATITPDEARVEEFGLKRMWKSPNGTIRNILGGTVFREPIICKNIPRLVPGWTQPITIGRHAFGD
;
A
#
# COMPACT_ATOMS: atom_id res chain seq x y z
N ASP A 1 5.05 -12.68 10.75
CA ASP A 1 5.44 -12.12 9.45
C ASP A 1 6.74 -11.35 9.65
N GLN A 2 7.84 -12.09 9.83
CA GLN A 2 9.11 -11.51 10.26
C GLN A 2 9.75 -10.68 9.13
N VAL A 3 9.73 -11.20 7.91
CA VAL A 3 10.28 -10.52 6.72
C VAL A 3 9.62 -9.16 6.47
N THR A 4 8.30 -9.03 6.66
CA THR A 4 7.62 -7.73 6.55
C THR A 4 8.06 -6.75 7.64
N ILE A 5 8.21 -7.21 8.89
CA ILE A 5 8.69 -6.36 10.00
C ILE A 5 10.12 -5.89 9.71
N ASP A 6 11.00 -6.80 9.32
CA ASP A 6 12.40 -6.49 9.00
C ASP A 6 12.50 -5.48 7.85
N SER A 7 11.64 -5.61 6.83
CA SER A 7 11.57 -4.65 5.72
C SER A 7 11.16 -3.24 6.18
N ALA A 8 10.24 -3.14 7.14
CA ALA A 8 9.82 -1.85 7.70
C ALA A 8 10.93 -1.21 8.54
N LEU A 9 11.64 -2.01 9.34
CA LEU A 9 12.78 -1.54 10.14
C LEU A 9 13.97 -1.12 9.26
N ALA A 10 14.23 -1.84 8.18
CA ALA A 10 15.21 -1.43 7.18
C ALA A 10 14.82 -0.10 6.54
N THR A 11 13.53 0.10 6.21
CA THR A 11 13.04 1.38 5.70
C THR A 11 13.25 2.51 6.71
N LYS A 12 13.01 2.29 8.02
CA LYS A 12 13.35 3.30 9.04
C LYS A 12 14.84 3.64 9.07
N LYS A 13 15.71 2.65 8.88
CA LYS A 13 17.16 2.84 8.90
C LYS A 13 17.68 3.58 7.67
N TYR A 14 17.12 3.29 6.49
CA TYR A 14 17.62 3.79 5.20
C TYR A 14 16.72 4.88 4.56
N ASN A 15 15.64 5.26 5.24
CA ASN A 15 14.65 6.30 4.90
C ASN A 15 13.77 6.04 3.67
N VAL A 16 14.31 5.47 2.60
CA VAL A 16 13.61 5.31 1.33
C VAL A 16 13.45 3.83 0.98
N ALA A 17 12.26 3.45 0.54
CA ALA A 17 11.96 2.11 0.07
C ALA A 17 11.01 2.14 -1.13
N VAL A 18 11.08 1.08 -1.93
CA VAL A 18 10.12 0.77 -3.00
C VAL A 18 9.49 -0.58 -2.70
N LYS A 19 8.18 -0.72 -2.88
CA LYS A 19 7.44 -1.92 -2.51
C LYS A 19 6.58 -2.40 -3.67
N CYS A 20 6.69 -3.68 -4.01
CA CYS A 20 5.78 -4.35 -4.93
C CYS A 20 4.40 -4.61 -4.30
N ALA A 21 3.37 -4.78 -5.12
CA ALA A 21 2.05 -5.22 -4.65
C ALA A 21 2.17 -6.61 -3.98
N THR A 22 1.40 -6.83 -2.91
CA THR A 22 1.44 -8.06 -2.12
C THR A 22 0.04 -8.53 -1.79
N ILE A 23 -0.16 -9.84 -1.75
CA ILE A 23 -1.42 -10.48 -1.34
C ILE A 23 -1.67 -10.18 0.15
N THR A 24 -2.90 -9.78 0.47
CA THR A 24 -3.45 -9.89 1.82
C THR A 24 -4.40 -11.08 1.76
N PRO A 25 -4.05 -12.24 2.34
CA PRO A 25 -4.81 -13.45 2.12
C PRO A 25 -6.18 -13.37 2.80
N ASP A 26 -7.21 -13.84 2.10
CA ASP A 26 -8.51 -14.26 2.63
C ASP A 26 -8.55 -15.80 2.71
N GLU A 27 -9.70 -16.38 3.05
CA GLU A 27 -9.89 -17.83 3.15
C GLU A 27 -9.53 -18.55 1.84
N ALA A 28 -9.94 -17.99 0.70
CA ALA A 28 -9.66 -18.56 -0.61
C ALA A 28 -8.15 -18.58 -0.91
N ARG A 29 -7.43 -17.50 -0.56
CA ARG A 29 -5.97 -17.44 -0.73
C ARG A 29 -5.23 -18.33 0.25
N VAL A 30 -5.78 -18.57 1.45
CA VAL A 30 -5.22 -19.54 2.39
C VAL A 30 -5.28 -20.95 1.81
N GLU A 31 -6.41 -21.34 1.22
CA GLU A 31 -6.57 -22.63 0.55
C GLU A 31 -5.69 -22.73 -0.69
N GLU A 32 -5.74 -21.75 -1.59
CA GLU A 32 -5.00 -21.73 -2.86
C GLU A 32 -3.48 -21.90 -2.66
N PHE A 33 -2.92 -21.23 -1.65
CA PHE A 33 -1.48 -21.24 -1.41
C PHE A 33 -1.06 -22.17 -0.25
N GLY A 34 -1.98 -22.94 0.33
CA GLY A 34 -1.70 -23.83 1.47
C GLY A 34 -1.09 -23.07 2.66
N LEU A 35 -1.57 -21.88 2.95
CA LEU A 35 -0.98 -21.01 3.97
C LEU A 35 -1.28 -21.56 5.37
N LYS A 36 -0.30 -21.44 6.27
CA LYS A 36 -0.46 -21.85 7.68
C LYS A 36 -1.57 -21.09 8.41
N ARG A 37 -1.88 -19.87 7.96
CA ARG A 37 -2.91 -18.98 8.51
C ARG A 37 -3.16 -17.79 7.59
N MET A 38 -4.25 -17.09 7.85
CA MET A 38 -4.52 -15.78 7.25
C MET A 38 -3.56 -14.74 7.84
N TRP A 39 -2.54 -14.36 7.06
CA TRP A 39 -1.57 -13.35 7.47
C TRP A 39 -2.15 -11.94 7.39
N LYS A 40 -1.73 -11.07 8.31
CA LYS A 40 -2.08 -9.64 8.25
C LYS A 40 -1.50 -9.01 6.98
N SER A 41 -2.16 -7.97 6.48
CA SER A 41 -1.69 -7.22 5.31
C SER A 41 -0.26 -6.68 5.51
N PRO A 42 0.69 -6.99 4.62
CA PRO A 42 2.03 -6.42 4.72
C PRO A 42 2.03 -4.89 4.68
N ASN A 43 1.13 -4.29 3.89
CA ASN A 43 0.94 -2.83 3.85
C ASN A 43 0.46 -2.28 5.19
N GLY A 44 -0.40 -3.01 5.92
CA GLY A 44 -0.87 -2.63 7.24
C GLY A 44 0.27 -2.67 8.27
N THR A 45 1.02 -3.78 8.30
CA THR A 45 2.18 -3.95 9.18
C THR A 45 3.23 -2.86 8.98
N ILE A 46 3.63 -2.59 7.73
CA ILE A 46 4.63 -1.57 7.42
C ILE A 46 4.14 -0.18 7.85
N ARG A 47 2.88 0.19 7.54
CA ARG A 47 2.32 1.49 7.90
C ARG A 47 2.22 1.70 9.41
N ASN A 48 1.83 0.67 10.17
CA ASN A 48 1.78 0.77 11.64
C ASN A 48 3.17 0.96 12.27
N ILE A 49 4.22 0.41 11.64
CA ILE A 49 5.60 0.58 12.11
C ILE A 49 6.15 1.95 11.72
N LEU A 50 5.99 2.36 10.46
CA LEU A 50 6.55 3.62 9.94
C LEU A 50 5.76 4.86 10.37
N GLY A 51 4.43 4.74 10.52
CA GLY A 51 3.51 5.86 10.65
C GLY A 51 3.36 6.66 9.35
N GLY A 52 2.55 7.73 9.41
CA GLY A 52 2.48 8.76 8.36
C GLY A 52 1.16 8.82 7.59
N THR A 53 1.25 9.39 6.38
CA THR A 53 0.12 9.64 5.47
C THR A 53 0.45 9.06 4.11
N VAL A 54 -0.49 8.34 3.50
CA VAL A 54 -0.35 7.87 2.13
C VAL A 54 -0.92 8.93 1.20
N PHE A 55 -0.08 9.47 0.32
CA PHE A 55 -0.51 10.36 -0.75
C PHE A 55 -0.72 9.55 -2.03
N ARG A 56 -1.88 9.72 -2.66
CA ARG A 56 -2.20 9.12 -3.96
C ARG A 56 -2.47 10.21 -4.98
N GLU A 57 -1.73 10.18 -6.07
CA GLU A 57 -1.88 11.12 -7.18
C GLU A 57 -2.06 10.34 -8.48
N PRO A 58 -3.01 10.72 -9.35
CA PRO A 58 -3.18 10.08 -10.64
C PRO A 58 -2.07 10.47 -11.62
N ILE A 59 -1.61 9.50 -12.41
CA ILE A 59 -0.78 9.79 -13.58
C ILE A 59 -1.70 10.24 -14.71
N ILE A 60 -1.55 11.50 -15.16
CA ILE A 60 -2.39 12.08 -16.22
C ILE A 60 -1.75 11.84 -17.60
N CYS A 61 -2.49 11.16 -18.48
CA CYS A 61 -2.10 10.93 -19.87
C CYS A 61 -2.91 11.82 -20.81
N LYS A 62 -2.25 12.56 -21.72
CA LYS A 62 -2.91 13.50 -22.65
C LYS A 62 -3.95 12.83 -23.56
N ASN A 63 -3.75 11.57 -23.90
CA ASN A 63 -4.59 10.80 -24.82
C ASN A 63 -5.69 9.97 -24.14
N ILE A 64 -5.80 10.04 -22.81
CA ILE A 64 -6.82 9.29 -22.06
C ILE A 64 -7.87 10.28 -21.54
N PRO A 65 -9.14 10.19 -21.98
CA PRO A 65 -10.19 11.08 -21.52
C PRO A 65 -10.53 10.82 -20.05
N ARG A 66 -10.97 11.87 -19.35
CA ARG A 66 -11.34 11.81 -17.94
C ARG A 66 -12.84 11.62 -17.79
N LEU A 67 -13.25 10.82 -16.81
CA LEU A 67 -14.66 10.53 -16.54
C LEU A 67 -15.41 11.73 -15.96
N VAL A 68 -14.73 12.57 -15.18
CA VAL A 68 -15.33 13.78 -14.58
C VAL A 68 -14.93 14.99 -15.44
N PRO A 69 -15.89 15.63 -16.15
CA PRO A 69 -15.62 16.83 -16.92
C PRO A 69 -15.09 17.96 -16.03
N GLY A 70 -14.12 18.74 -16.52
CA GLY A 70 -13.57 19.89 -15.80
C GLY A 70 -12.40 19.58 -14.87
N TRP A 71 -12.12 18.31 -14.55
CA TRP A 71 -10.92 17.94 -13.80
C TRP A 71 -9.67 18.06 -14.66
N THR A 72 -9.10 19.26 -14.76
CA THR A 72 -7.96 19.54 -15.66
C THR A 72 -6.59 19.24 -15.04
N GLN A 73 -6.49 19.27 -13.72
CA GLN A 73 -5.27 19.03 -12.94
C GLN A 73 -5.37 17.76 -12.08
N PRO A 74 -4.24 17.17 -11.64
CA PRO A 74 -4.25 16.06 -10.70
C PRO A 74 -4.92 16.45 -9.38
N ILE A 75 -5.63 15.50 -8.78
CA ILE A 75 -6.19 15.64 -7.42
C ILE A 75 -5.47 14.63 -6.53
N THR A 76 -4.73 15.12 -5.55
CA THR A 76 -3.97 14.28 -4.61
C THR A 76 -4.80 13.99 -3.36
N ILE A 77 -4.94 12.71 -3.03
CA ILE A 77 -5.64 12.26 -1.83
C ILE A 77 -4.60 11.91 -0.76
N GLY A 78 -4.59 12.67 0.33
CA GLY A 78 -3.84 12.34 1.55
C GLY A 78 -4.70 11.49 2.48
N ARG A 79 -4.35 10.22 2.64
CA ARG A 79 -5.01 9.30 3.57
C ARG A 79 -4.14 9.12 4.82
N HIS A 80 -4.68 9.46 5.98
CA HIS A 80 -4.05 9.12 7.25
C HIS A 80 -3.84 7.61 7.36
N ALA A 81 -2.61 7.19 7.65
CA ALA A 81 -2.20 5.79 7.51
C ALA A 81 -2.15 5.04 8.85
N PHE A 82 -2.54 5.68 9.94
CA PHE A 82 -2.46 5.15 11.30
C PHE A 82 -3.85 5.08 11.93
N GLY A 83 -4.20 3.91 12.49
CA GLY A 83 -5.56 3.66 12.96
C GLY A 83 -6.55 3.61 11.80
N ASP A 84 -7.69 4.29 11.96
CA ASP A 84 -8.76 4.39 10.97
C ASP A 84 -8.34 5.24 9.74
#